data_AF-A0A2S5A0P0-F1
#
_entry.id   AF-A0A2S5A0P0-F1
#
_cell.length_a   1.000
_cell.length_b   1.000
_cell.length_c   1.000
_cell.angle_alpha   90.00
_cell.angle_beta   90.00
_cell.angle_gamma   90.00
#
_symmetry.space_group_name_H-M   'P 1'
#
loop_
_entity.id
_entity.type
_entity.pdbx_description
1 polymer ?
#
loop_
_entity_poly.entity_id
_entity_poly.type
_entity_poly.pdbx_seq_one_letter_code
_entity_poly.pdbx_strand_id
1 'polypeptide(L)'
;MKTINKVSFNFNYLPVIAPILLLFLILINPYAPANALPNNLHVSDSTLDHEKIREVLTSQQLFVVEAKPNGKNVKFKAELRDAYKIIKYDKDSSSIELNWTMCTKNCCPQPGFYSYGTTEYKKLDTLIKAAIIGMPMRK
;
A
#
# COMPACT_ATOMS: atom_id res chain seq x y z
N MET A 1 10.94 38.00 -3.86
CA MET A 1 12.01 37.33 -4.63
C MET A 1 12.76 36.44 -3.65
N LYS A 2 12.62 35.10 -3.74
CA LYS A 2 13.11 34.15 -2.72
C LYS A 2 14.07 33.17 -3.41
N THR A 3 15.31 33.16 -2.94
CA THR A 3 16.46 32.40 -3.47
C THR A 3 16.27 30.89 -3.27
N ILE A 4 16.55 30.10 -4.31
CA ILE A 4 16.62 28.65 -4.25
C ILE A 4 18.07 28.28 -3.94
N ASN A 5 18.31 27.68 -2.77
CA ASN A 5 19.62 27.14 -2.42
C ASN A 5 19.90 25.88 -3.25
N LYS A 6 20.95 25.92 -4.06
CA LYS A 6 21.56 24.71 -4.65
C LYS A 6 22.15 23.88 -3.52
N VAL A 7 21.64 22.67 -3.31
CA VAL A 7 22.30 21.67 -2.47
C VAL A 7 23.20 20.84 -3.37
N SER A 8 24.51 21.01 -3.20
CA SER A 8 25.54 20.23 -3.88
C SER A 8 25.91 19.04 -3.00
N PHE A 9 25.68 17.81 -3.46
CA PHE A 9 26.14 16.61 -2.76
C PHE A 9 27.58 16.27 -3.18
N ASN A 10 28.51 16.35 -2.23
CA ASN A 10 29.89 15.92 -2.41
C ASN A 10 29.98 14.39 -2.29
N PHE A 11 30.24 13.71 -3.40
CA PHE A 11 30.35 12.24 -3.52
C PHE A 11 31.72 11.67 -3.08
N ASN A 12 32.35 12.23 -2.05
CA ASN A 12 33.70 11.82 -1.62
C ASN A 12 33.74 10.93 -0.35
N TYR A 13 32.61 10.41 0.12
CA TYR A 13 32.55 9.61 1.36
C TYR A 13 32.18 8.13 1.14
N LEU A 14 32.32 7.61 -0.09
CA LEU A 14 31.93 6.23 -0.40
C LEU A 14 32.76 5.11 0.29
N PRO A 15 34.04 5.25 0.70
CA PRO A 15 34.76 4.09 1.23
C PRO A 15 34.60 3.88 2.75
N VAL A 16 34.03 4.82 3.51
CA VAL A 16 34.00 4.74 4.99
C VAL A 16 32.66 4.24 5.56
N ILE A 17 31.58 4.26 4.77
CA ILE A 17 30.23 3.90 5.25
C ILE A 17 29.95 2.38 5.09
N ALA A 18 30.66 1.69 4.21
CA ALA A 18 30.47 0.26 3.94
C ALA A 18 30.64 -0.66 5.16
N PRO A 19 31.62 -0.49 6.08
CA PRO A 19 31.77 -1.41 7.21
C PRO A 19 30.76 -1.15 8.34
N ILE A 20 30.15 0.04 8.43
CA ILE A 20 29.18 0.38 9.49
C ILE A 20 27.81 -0.25 9.18
N LEU A 21 27.46 -0.40 7.90
CA LEU A 21 26.19 -1.02 7.50
C LEU A 21 26.15 -2.54 7.76
N LEU A 22 27.30 -3.21 7.76
CA LEU A 22 27.37 -4.67 7.98
C LEU A 22 27.14 -5.05 9.45
N LEU A 23 27.47 -4.16 10.40
CA LEU A 23 27.28 -4.40 11.83
C LEU A 23 25.80 -4.31 12.28
N PHE A 24 24.96 -3.58 11.54
CA PHE A 24 23.52 -3.49 11.85
C PHE A 24 22.72 -4.73 11.40
N LEU A 25 23.25 -5.56 10.50
CA LEU A 25 22.54 -6.75 10.02
C LEU A 25 22.58 -7.94 10.99
N ILE A 26 23.43 -7.91 12.02
CA ILE A 26 23.56 -9.02 12.99
C ILE A 26 22.57 -8.87 14.17
N LEU A 27 21.97 -7.69 14.37
CA LEU A 27 21.08 -7.40 15.51
C LEU A 27 19.58 -7.67 15.25
N ILE A 28 19.21 -8.23 14.10
CA ILE A 28 17.83 -8.60 13.77
C ILE A 28 17.71 -10.11 13.53
N ASN A 29 18.16 -10.89 14.51
CA ASN A 29 17.84 -12.31 14.56
C ASN A 29 16.83 -12.55 15.70
N PRO A 30 15.51 -12.58 15.43
CA PRO A 30 14.57 -13.08 16.40
C PRO A 30 14.66 -14.61 16.38
N TYR A 31 15.58 -15.17 17.19
CA TYR A 31 15.40 -16.54 17.66
C TYR A 31 14.17 -16.55 18.58
N ALA A 32 12.99 -16.74 17.99
CA ALA A 32 11.85 -17.22 18.73
C ALA A 32 12.02 -18.73 18.93
N PRO A 33 12.00 -19.26 20.16
CA PRO A 33 11.98 -20.70 20.37
C PRO A 33 10.70 -21.28 19.79
N ALA A 34 10.85 -22.35 19.02
CA ALA A 34 9.74 -23.17 18.54
C ALA A 34 9.03 -23.82 19.74
N ASN A 35 7.92 -23.23 20.17
CA ASN A 35 6.98 -23.89 21.06
C ASN A 35 6.23 -24.95 20.23
N ALA A 36 6.55 -26.22 20.47
CA ALA A 36 5.74 -27.33 19.99
C ALA A 36 4.34 -27.23 20.62
N LEU A 37 3.32 -26.99 19.78
CA LEU A 37 1.92 -26.97 20.18
C LEU A 37 1.51 -28.41 20.53
N PRO A 38 0.85 -28.67 21.67
CA PRO A 38 0.39 -30.01 22.02
C PRO A 38 -0.69 -30.48 21.04
N ASN A 39 -0.44 -31.65 20.44
CA ASN A 39 -1.45 -32.48 19.78
C ASN A 39 -2.60 -32.71 20.76
N ASN A 40 -3.74 -32.07 20.55
CA ASN A 40 -5.08 -32.58 20.79
C ASN A 40 -6.10 -31.47 20.56
N LEU A 41 -6.53 -31.33 19.31
CA LEU A 41 -7.84 -30.78 19.01
C LEU A 41 -8.39 -31.56 17.82
N HIS A 42 -9.41 -32.34 18.13
CA HIS A 42 -10.31 -32.98 17.20
C HIS A 42 -10.88 -31.91 16.26
N VAL A 43 -10.30 -31.77 15.07
CA VAL A 43 -10.80 -30.87 14.03
C VAL A 43 -11.84 -31.63 13.24
N SER A 44 -13.11 -31.29 13.51
CA SER A 44 -14.21 -31.60 12.62
C SER A 44 -13.86 -31.11 11.22
N ASP A 45 -13.94 -32.03 10.26
CA ASP A 45 -13.78 -31.81 8.82
C ASP A 45 -14.88 -30.86 8.32
N SER A 46 -14.69 -29.56 8.54
CA SER A 46 -15.46 -28.51 7.89
C SER A 46 -14.68 -28.09 6.66
N THR A 47 -15.07 -28.65 5.52
CA THR A 47 -15.00 -28.06 4.18
C THR A 47 -14.29 -26.71 4.16
N LEU A 48 -13.06 -26.72 3.66
CA LEU A 48 -12.18 -25.58 3.47
C LEU A 48 -12.86 -24.58 2.52
N ASP A 49 -13.74 -23.75 3.09
CA ASP A 49 -14.44 -22.68 2.40
C ASP A 49 -13.36 -21.69 1.96
N HIS A 50 -13.13 -21.64 0.66
CA HIS A 50 -12.00 -20.95 0.07
C HIS A 50 -12.05 -19.45 0.40
N GLU A 51 -11.31 -19.04 1.43
CA GLU A 51 -11.39 -17.70 2.00
C GLU A 51 -10.90 -16.66 0.99
N LYS A 52 -11.84 -15.90 0.41
CA LYS A 52 -11.50 -14.73 -0.41
C LYS A 52 -11.08 -13.61 0.52
N ILE A 53 -9.89 -13.07 0.31
CA ILE A 53 -9.33 -12.01 1.16
C ILE A 53 -8.93 -10.83 0.28
N ARG A 54 -9.14 -9.61 0.78
CA ARG A 54 -8.59 -8.39 0.20
C ARG A 54 -7.59 -7.78 1.16
N GLU A 55 -6.44 -7.35 0.65
CA GLU A 55 -5.47 -6.55 1.39
C GLU A 55 -5.51 -5.12 0.88
N VAL A 56 -5.57 -4.18 1.82
CA VAL A 56 -5.46 -2.76 1.57
C VAL A 56 -4.06 -2.29 1.94
N LEU A 57 -3.37 -1.72 0.97
CA LEU A 57 -2.09 -1.06 1.15
C LEU A 57 -2.29 0.45 1.01
N THR A 58 -1.68 1.23 1.90
CA THR A 58 -1.71 2.70 1.86
C THR A 58 -0.32 3.27 1.65
N SER A 59 -0.23 4.40 0.96
CA SER A 59 1.04 5.08 0.67
C SER A 59 0.79 6.52 0.24
N GLN A 60 1.83 7.34 0.21
CA GLN A 60 1.81 8.64 -0.45
C GLN A 60 2.27 8.48 -1.90
N GLN A 61 1.47 8.96 -2.84
CA GLN A 61 1.72 8.84 -4.26
C GLN A 61 1.65 10.22 -4.93
N LEU A 62 2.46 10.42 -5.96
CA LEU A 62 2.51 11.68 -6.70
C LEU A 62 1.44 11.66 -7.79
N PHE A 63 0.46 12.57 -7.69
CA PHE A 63 -0.61 12.69 -8.70
C PHE A 63 -0.46 13.98 -9.47
N VAL A 64 -0.61 13.90 -10.79
CA VAL A 64 -0.78 15.08 -11.64
C VAL A 64 -2.18 15.63 -11.39
N VAL A 65 -2.27 16.83 -10.82
CA VAL A 65 -3.53 17.51 -10.51
C VAL A 65 -3.91 18.56 -11.54
N GLU A 66 -2.95 18.96 -12.37
CA GLU A 66 -3.17 19.97 -13.41
C GLU A 66 -2.20 19.75 -14.57
N ALA A 67 -2.70 19.91 -15.79
CA ALA A 67 -1.91 19.92 -17.01
C ALA A 67 -2.28 21.16 -17.81
N LYS A 68 -1.31 22.04 -18.05
CA LYS A 68 -1.49 23.29 -18.80
C LYS A 68 -0.60 23.32 -20.03
N PRO A 69 -1.12 23.70 -21.21
CA PRO A 69 -0.27 23.93 -22.37
C PRO A 69 0.71 25.08 -22.10
N ASN A 70 1.94 24.94 -22.56
CA ASN A 70 3.01 25.94 -22.48
C ASN A 70 3.79 25.94 -23.81
N GLY A 71 3.20 26.58 -24.82
CA GLY A 71 3.70 26.53 -26.20
C GLY A 71 3.57 25.13 -26.80
N LYS A 72 4.68 24.56 -27.28
CA LYS A 72 4.76 23.16 -27.77
C LYS A 72 4.88 22.11 -26.66
N ASN A 73 5.01 22.56 -25.40
CA ASN A 73 5.19 21.69 -24.24
C ASN A 73 3.94 21.70 -23.36
N VAL A 74 3.84 20.73 -22.44
CA VAL A 74 2.81 20.70 -21.38
C VAL A 74 3.50 20.87 -20.03
N LYS A 75 3.00 21.80 -19.21
CA LYS A 75 3.42 21.97 -17.82
C LYS A 75 2.47 21.22 -16.91
N PHE A 76 3.00 20.25 -16.18
CA PHE A 76 2.25 19.51 -15.17
C PHE A 76 2.46 20.12 -13.79
N LYS A 77 1.38 20.21 -13.02
CA LYS A 77 1.46 20.39 -11.56
C LYS A 77 1.13 19.03 -10.95
N ALA A 78 2.03 18.54 -10.12
CA ALA A 78 1.84 17.30 -9.38
C ALA A 78 1.87 17.58 -7.87
N GLU A 79 1.09 16.80 -7.13
CA GLU A 79 0.97 16.91 -5.68
C GLU A 79 1.08 15.52 -5.05
N LEU A 80 1.79 15.45 -3.94
CA LEU A 80 1.87 14.24 -3.13
C LEU A 80 0.56 14.10 -2.34
N ARG A 81 -0.16 12.99 -2.54
CA ARG A 81 -1.45 12.73 -1.90
C ARG A 81 -1.46 11.32 -1.33
N ASP A 82 -2.19 11.12 -0.24
CA ASP A 82 -2.44 9.79 0.28
C ASP A 82 -3.25 8.98 -0.74
N ALA A 83 -2.88 7.71 -0.88
CA ALA A 83 -3.46 6.78 -1.82
C ALA A 83 -3.52 5.37 -1.25
N TYR A 84 -4.35 4.54 -1.87
CA TYR A 84 -4.50 3.14 -1.51
C TYR A 84 -4.50 2.23 -2.73
N LYS A 85 -4.08 0.99 -2.52
CA LYS A 85 -4.06 -0.11 -3.51
C LYS A 85 -4.74 -1.32 -2.87
N ILE A 86 -5.46 -2.09 -3.67
CA ILE A 86 -6.19 -3.27 -3.22
C ILE A 86 -5.71 -4.48 -3.99
N ILE A 87 -5.24 -5.48 -3.23
CA ILE A 87 -4.84 -6.78 -3.74
C ILE A 87 -5.91 -7.78 -3.30
N LYS A 88 -6.43 -8.54 -4.25
CA LYS A 88 -7.34 -9.65 -3.99
C LYS A 88 -6.56 -10.95 -3.99
N TYR A 89 -6.79 -11.77 -2.98
CA TYR A 89 -6.30 -13.13 -2.86
C TYR A 89 -7.47 -14.10 -3.02
N ASP A 90 -7.35 -14.99 -4.01
CA ASP A 90 -8.31 -16.06 -4.28
C ASP A 90 -7.53 -17.39 -4.34
N LYS A 91 -7.73 -18.24 -3.32
CA LYS A 91 -7.06 -19.55 -3.18
C LYS A 91 -5.54 -19.42 -3.30
N ASP A 92 -4.99 -19.77 -4.46
CA ASP A 92 -3.56 -19.84 -4.75
C ASP A 92 -3.08 -18.67 -5.63
N SER A 93 -3.93 -17.67 -5.86
CA SER A 93 -3.65 -16.55 -6.74
C SER A 93 -3.82 -15.21 -6.06
N SER A 94 -3.04 -14.23 -6.50
CA SER A 94 -3.22 -12.83 -6.14
C SER A 94 -3.35 -11.97 -7.39
N SER A 95 -4.14 -10.91 -7.29
CA SER A 95 -4.33 -9.95 -8.39
C SER A 95 -4.56 -8.55 -7.84
N ILE A 96 -4.09 -7.54 -8.56
CA ILE A 96 -4.39 -6.14 -8.23
C ILE A 96 -5.83 -5.87 -8.68
N GLU A 97 -6.73 -5.68 -7.73
CA GLU A 97 -8.13 -5.36 -8.01
C GLU A 97 -8.32 -3.85 -8.21
N LEU A 98 -7.58 -3.03 -7.46
CA LEU A 98 -7.52 -1.58 -7.64
C LEU A 98 -6.08 -1.11 -7.45
N ASN A 99 -5.53 -0.44 -8.47
CA ASN A 99 -4.20 0.15 -8.37
C ASN A 99 -4.23 1.47 -7.56
N TRP A 100 -3.07 2.05 -7.28
CA TRP A 100 -2.92 3.28 -6.49
C TRP A 100 -3.94 4.36 -6.87
N THR A 101 -4.92 4.53 -5.99
CA THR A 101 -6.04 5.45 -6.15
C THR A 101 -5.97 6.49 -5.05
N MET A 102 -6.15 7.76 -5.42
CA MET A 102 -6.11 8.87 -4.48
C MET A 102 -7.20 8.72 -3.40
N CYS A 103 -6.82 8.91 -2.14
CA CYS A 103 -7.78 9.00 -1.05
C CYS A 103 -8.57 10.32 -1.16
N THR A 104 -9.90 10.22 -1.20
CA THR A 104 -10.77 11.39 -1.05
C THR A 104 -11.11 11.58 0.44
N LYS A 105 -11.50 12.79 0.84
CA LYS A 105 -11.66 13.22 2.25
C LYS A 105 -12.40 12.22 3.16
N ASN A 106 -13.32 11.42 2.63
CA ASN A 106 -14.15 10.50 3.40
C ASN A 106 -14.07 9.03 2.92
N CYS A 107 -13.13 8.69 2.02
CA CYS A 107 -13.16 7.38 1.33
C CYS A 107 -11.80 6.68 1.28
N CYS A 108 -10.95 6.90 2.29
CA CYS A 108 -9.67 6.21 2.41
C CYS A 108 -9.86 4.96 3.30
N PRO A 109 -9.76 3.74 2.76
CA PRO A 109 -9.83 2.53 3.58
C PRO A 109 -8.61 2.44 4.51
N GLN A 110 -8.80 1.77 5.64
CA GLN A 110 -7.69 1.48 6.56
C GLN A 110 -6.80 0.38 5.95
N PRO A 111 -5.47 0.40 6.16
CA PRO A 111 -4.62 -0.69 5.72
C PRO A 111 -4.93 -1.97 6.50
N GLY A 112 -4.81 -3.13 5.85
CA GLY A 112 -5.01 -4.43 6.50
C GLY A 112 -5.72 -5.44 5.62
N PHE A 113 -6.04 -6.59 6.21
CA PHE A 113 -6.73 -7.71 5.55
C PHE A 113 -8.22 -7.70 5.87
N TYR A 114 -9.01 -8.00 4.84
CA TYR A 114 -10.46 -8.00 4.87
C TYR A 114 -10.94 -9.36 4.35
N SER A 115 -11.52 -10.17 5.23
CA SER A 115 -12.08 -11.48 4.88
C SER A 115 -13.48 -11.35 4.30
N TYR A 116 -13.78 -12.14 3.27
CA TYR A 116 -15.09 -12.17 2.63
C TYR A 116 -16.22 -12.48 3.61
N GLY A 117 -17.38 -11.87 3.38
CA GLY A 117 -18.56 -12.01 4.23
C GLY A 117 -18.62 -11.03 5.41
N THR A 118 -17.50 -10.43 5.81
CA THR A 118 -17.47 -9.41 6.88
C THR A 118 -18.12 -8.08 6.47
N THR A 119 -18.53 -7.29 7.46
CA THR A 119 -19.11 -5.95 7.24
C THR A 119 -18.08 -5.01 6.60
N GLU A 120 -16.83 -5.12 7.03
CA GLU A 120 -15.69 -4.35 6.58
C GLU A 120 -15.38 -4.66 5.12
N TYR A 121 -15.45 -5.94 4.72
CA TYR A 121 -15.30 -6.35 3.33
C TYR A 121 -16.38 -5.75 2.42
N LYS A 122 -17.64 -5.74 2.87
CA LYS A 122 -18.77 -5.13 2.11
C LYS A 122 -18.60 -3.62 1.96
N LYS A 123 -18.11 -2.93 3.00
CA LYS A 123 -17.76 -1.50 2.93
C LYS A 123 -16.65 -1.27 1.90
N LEU A 124 -15.59 -2.09 1.93
CA LEU A 124 -14.50 -2.02 0.97
C LEU A 124 -14.98 -2.27 -0.47
N ASP A 125 -15.87 -3.23 -0.68
CA ASP A 125 -16.48 -3.52 -1.99
C ASP A 125 -17.22 -2.30 -2.58
N THR A 126 -17.92 -1.56 -1.72
CA THR A 126 -18.64 -0.35 -2.11
C THR A 126 -17.66 0.77 -2.50
N LEU A 127 -16.55 0.91 -1.77
CA LEU A 127 -15.49 1.88 -2.10
C LEU A 127 -14.80 1.56 -3.43
N ILE A 128 -14.47 0.28 -3.68
CA ILE A 128 -13.88 -0.17 -4.95
C ILE A 128 -14.79 0.18 -6.12
N LYS A 129 -16.09 -0.15 -6.01
CA LYS A 129 -17.08 0.18 -7.05
C LYS A 129 -17.18 1.68 -7.32
N ALA A 130 -17.18 2.49 -6.27
CA ALA A 130 -17.20 3.95 -6.42
C ALA A 130 -15.95 4.48 -7.14
N ALA A 131 -14.76 3.92 -6.83
CA ALA A 131 -13.50 4.30 -7.46
C ALA A 131 -13.44 3.91 -8.95
N ILE A 132 -13.90 2.70 -9.31
CA ILE A 132 -13.85 2.20 -10.69
C ILE A 132 -14.85 2.93 -11.60
N ILE A 133 -16.07 3.20 -11.12
CA ILE A 133 -17.12 3.82 -11.93
C ILE A 133 -16.88 5.34 -12.06
N GLY A 134 -15.94 5.91 -11.32
CA GLY A 134 -15.65 7.35 -11.34
C GLY A 134 -16.83 8.19 -10.88
N MET A 135 -17.72 7.65 -10.04
CA MET A 135 -18.89 8.39 -9.59
C MET A 135 -18.46 9.53 -8.67
N PRO A 136 -18.85 10.79 -8.96
CA PRO A 136 -18.73 11.85 -7.97
C PRO A 136 -19.66 11.51 -6.81
N MET A 137 -19.08 11.09 -5.68
CA MET A 137 -19.82 10.94 -4.43
C MET A 137 -20.45 12.29 -4.10
N ARG A 138 -21.78 12.38 -4.24
CA ARG A 138 -22.54 13.61 -3.98
C ARG A 138 -22.26 14.04 -2.54
N LYS A 139 -21.91 15.32 -2.41
CA LYS A 139 -21.72 16.01 -1.13
C LYS A 139 -23.03 16.12 -0.37
#